data_AF-A0A7Y5JUS8-F1
#
_entry.id   AF-A0A7Y5JUS8-F1
#
_cell.length_a   1.000
_cell.length_b   1.000
_cell.length_c   1.000
_cell.angle_alpha   90.00
_cell.angle_beta   90.00
_cell.angle_gamma   90.00
#
_symmetry.space_group_name_H-M   'P 1'
#
loop_
_entity.id
_entity.type
_entity.pdbx_description
1 polymer ?
#
loop_
_entity_poly.entity_id
_entity_poly.type
_entity_poly.pdbx_seq_one_letter_code
_entity_poly.pdbx_strand_id
1 'polypeptide(L)' 'MTSQLLATPQPVPAGAIVQWGWLTITVANLLVVLGMVVVFVLALVLPFPTAHEDDEP' A
#
# COMPACT_ATOMS: atom_id res chain seq x y z
N MET A 1 12.76 -31.88 -25.94
CA MET A 1 12.87 -30.84 -24.90
C MET A 1 11.91 -29.70 -25.24
N THR A 2 10.60 -29.93 -25.18
CA THR A 2 9.53 -28.99 -25.60
C THR A 2 8.32 -29.20 -24.69
N SER A 3 8.54 -29.02 -23.38
CA SER A 3 7.50 -29.14 -22.35
C SER A 3 7.40 -27.85 -21.54
N GLN A 4 7.57 -26.70 -22.19
CA GLN A 4 7.45 -25.41 -21.54
C GLN A 4 6.07 -24.82 -21.86
N LEU A 5 5.25 -24.75 -20.81
CA LEU A 5 4.27 -23.69 -20.59
C LEU A 5 2.95 -23.81 -21.36
N LEU A 6 2.18 -24.87 -21.11
CA LEU A 6 0.73 -24.67 -20.95
C LEU A 6 0.53 -23.94 -19.62
N ALA A 7 0.76 -22.63 -19.60
CA ALA A 7 0.31 -21.77 -18.51
C ALA A 7 -1.22 -21.69 -18.64
N THR A 8 -1.93 -22.53 -17.89
CA THR A 8 -3.36 -22.37 -17.75
C THR A 8 -3.59 -21.00 -17.11
N PRO A 9 -4.40 -20.11 -17.72
CA PRO A 9 -4.68 -18.81 -17.13
C PRO A 9 -5.30 -19.06 -15.75
N GLN A 10 -4.51 -18.81 -14.69
CA GLN A 10 -4.98 -19.00 -13.34
C GLN A 10 -6.00 -17.90 -13.06
N PRO A 11 -7.25 -18.23 -12.67
CA PRO A 11 -8.21 -17.22 -12.30
C PRO A 11 -7.65 -16.46 -11.09
N VAL A 12 -7.24 -15.22 -11.29
CA VAL A 12 -6.90 -14.34 -10.19
C VAL A 12 -8.23 -13.91 -9.57
N PRO A 13 -8.51 -14.24 -8.31
CA PRO A 13 -9.76 -13.84 -7.69
C PRO A 13 -9.87 -12.32 -7.76
N ALA A 14 -10.89 -11.85 -8.49
CA ALA A 14 -11.18 -10.44 -8.61
C ALA A 14 -11.67 -9.96 -7.23
N GLY A 15 -10.78 -9.34 -6.45
CA GLY A 15 -11.16 -8.67 -5.21
C GLY A 15 -12.17 -7.56 -5.50
N ALA A 16 -12.90 -7.12 -4.48
CA ALA A 16 -13.91 -6.07 -4.63
C ALA A 16 -13.36 -4.87 -5.40
N ILE A 17 -14.05 -4.46 -6.45
CA ILE A 17 -13.62 -3.40 -7.37
C ILE A 17 -14.46 -2.16 -7.13
N VAL A 18 -13.77 -1.02 -7.06
CA VAL A 18 -14.38 0.30 -6.97
C VAL A 18 -14.21 0.96 -8.35
N GLN A 19 -15.33 1.26 -9.03
CA GLN A 19 -15.35 1.87 -10.36
C GLN A 19 -15.97 3.27 -10.31
N TRP A 20 -15.18 4.29 -10.66
CA TRP A 20 -15.58 5.70 -10.61
C TRP A 20 -15.52 6.29 -12.04
N GLY A 21 -16.11 5.57 -13.01
CA GLY A 21 -16.14 5.94 -14.42
C GLY A 21 -14.79 5.80 -15.14
N TRP A 22 -13.83 6.68 -14.84
CA TRP A 22 -12.51 6.72 -15.47
C TRP A 22 -11.41 6.00 -14.67
N LEU A 23 -11.68 5.68 -13.40
CA LEU A 23 -10.74 5.01 -12.51
C LEU A 23 -11.37 3.72 -11.97
N THR A 24 -10.69 2.61 -12.22
CA THR A 24 -11.05 1.27 -11.73
C THR A 24 -9.92 0.77 -10.85
N ILE A 25 -10.19 0.62 -9.56
CA ILE A 25 -9.20 0.25 -8.56
C ILE A 25 -9.79 -0.82 -7.63
N THR A 26 -8.99 -1.79 -7.21
CA THR A 26 -9.43 -2.75 -6.20
C THR A 26 -9.53 -2.07 -4.83
N VAL A 27 -10.45 -2.51 -3.98
CA VAL A 27 -10.57 -2.03 -2.59
C VAL A 27 -9.24 -2.18 -1.85
N ALA A 28 -8.50 -3.27 -2.11
CA ALA A 28 -7.19 -3.50 -1.53
C ALA A 28 -6.20 -2.36 -1.88
N ASN A 29 -6.10 -1.97 -3.15
CA ASN A 29 -5.20 -0.89 -3.56
C ASN A 29 -5.64 0.48 -2.98
N LEU A 30 -6.95 0.73 -2.92
CA LEU A 30 -7.49 1.93 -2.30
C LEU A 30 -7.09 2.05 -0.82
N LEU A 31 -7.19 0.94 -0.06
CA LEU A 31 -6.78 0.90 1.35
C LEU A 31 -5.28 1.14 1.52
N VAL A 32 -4.44 0.59 0.64
CA VAL A 32 -2.98 0.82 0.69
C VAL A 32 -2.66 2.30 0.48
N VAL A 33 -3.23 2.92 -0.55
CA VAL A 33 -3.03 4.35 -0.83
C VAL A 33 -3.48 5.20 0.36
N LEU A 34 -4.68 4.92 0.89
CA LEU A 34 -5.19 5.62 2.07
C LEU A 34 -4.25 5.47 3.27
N GLY A 35 -3.72 4.26 3.50
CA GLY A 35 -2.74 3.99 4.54
C GLY A 35 -1.46 4.81 4.38
N MET A 36 -0.91 4.91 3.17
CA MET A 36 0.29 5.73 2.92
C MET A 36 0.03 7.22 3.16
N VAL A 37 -1.14 7.73 2.75
CA VAL A 37 -1.54 9.12 3.03
C VAL A 37 -1.66 9.36 4.53
N VAL A 38 -2.26 8.42 5.28
CA VAL A 38 -2.36 8.52 6.75
C VAL A 38 -0.98 8.56 7.39
N VAL A 39 -0.06 7.66 7.00
CA VAL A 39 1.32 7.65 7.51
C VAL A 39 2.04 8.96 7.17
N PHE A 40 1.86 9.48 5.98
CA PHE A 40 2.44 10.76 5.57
C PHE A 40 1.92 11.92 6.43
N VAL A 41 0.61 12.01 6.65
CA VAL A 41 0.03 13.02 7.54
C VAL A 41 0.53 12.84 8.96
N LEU A 42 0.59 11.60 9.46
CA LEU A 42 1.17 11.29 10.76
C LEU A 42 2.61 11.80 10.87
N ALA A 43 3.43 11.60 9.85
CA ALA A 43 4.80 12.10 9.84
C ALA A 43 4.89 13.65 9.84
N LEU A 44 3.90 14.35 9.27
CA LEU A 44 3.84 15.81 9.31
C LEU A 44 3.39 16.35 10.67
N VAL A 45 2.47 15.65 11.35
CA VAL A 45 1.90 16.12 12.63
C VAL A 45 2.65 15.60 13.84
N LEU A 46 3.31 14.44 13.74
CA LEU A 46 4.11 13.90 14.82
C LEU A 46 5.44 14.67 14.86
N PRO A 47 5.70 15.45 15.93
CA PRO A 47 6.98 16.10 16.08
C PRO A 47 8.07 15.04 16.20
N PHE A 48 9.21 15.28 15.56
CA PHE A 48 10.36 14.42 15.71
C PHE A 48 10.69 14.31 17.20
N PRO A 49 10.88 13.09 17.75
CA PRO A 49 11.29 12.94 19.13
C PRO A 49 12.62 13.67 19.30
N THR A 50 12.61 14.76 20.08
CA THR A 50 13.83 15.38 20.61
C THR A 50 14.55 14.28 21.37
N ALA A 51 15.67 13.81 20.83
CA ALA A 51 16.63 13.07 21.62
C ALA A 51 16.92 13.95 22.83
N HIS A 52 16.47 13.53 24.00
CA HIS A 52 16.99 14.10 25.23
C HIS A 52 18.42 13.58 25.22
N GLU A 53 19.33 14.42 24.76
CA GLU A 53 20.72 14.31 25.15
C GLU A 53 20.64 14.34 26.67
N ASP A 54 20.75 13.15 27.27
CA ASP A 54 21.09 13.05 28.67
C ASP A 54 22.45 13.76 28.77
N ASP A 55 22.40 15.07 29.01
CA ASP A 55 23.48 15.91 29.50
C ASP A 55 23.92 15.26 30.83
N GLU A 56 24.73 14.21 30.71
CA GLU A 56 25.44 13.63 31.84
C GLU A 56 26.70 14.50 32.05
N PRO A 57 26.81 15.22 33.19
CA PRO A 57 27.85 16.23 33.43
C PRO A 57 29.24 15.67 33.73
#